data_AF-A0A535CJE3-F1
#
_entry.id   AF-A0A535CJE3-F1
#
_cell.length_a   1.000
_cell.length_b   1.000
_cell.length_c   1.000
_cell.angle_alpha   90.00
_cell.angle_beta   90.00
_cell.angle_gamma   90.00
#
_symmetry.space_group_name_H-M   'P 1'
#
loop_
_entity.id
_entity.type
_entity.pdbx_description
1 polymer ?
#
loop_
_entity_poly.entity_id
_entity_poly.type
_entity_poly.pdbx_seq_one_letter_code
_entity_poly.pdbx_strand_id
1 'polypeptide(L)' 'MSSRTETFTMGVEEEYQIIQPGTYELSSSSSALLPTAQRALGEKVQPELQLSQLEAATPVCRSLRCLMILL' A
#
# COMPACT_ATOMS: atom_id res chain seq x y z
N MET A 1 -8.97 -37.76 -2.56
CA MET A 1 -7.61 -37.17 -2.64
C MET A 1 -7.52 -36.14 -1.53
N SER A 2 -6.74 -36.40 -0.47
CA SER A 2 -6.52 -35.41 0.59
C SER A 2 -5.72 -34.27 -0.03
N SER A 3 -6.35 -33.12 -0.27
CA SER A 3 -5.63 -31.91 -0.65
C SER A 3 -4.80 -31.53 0.56
N ARG A 4 -3.48 -31.73 0.50
CA ARG A 4 -2.58 -31.04 1.42
C ARG A 4 -2.82 -29.56 1.17
N THR A 5 -3.44 -28.87 2.14
CA THR A 5 -3.47 -27.42 2.16
C THR A 5 -2.04 -26.97 2.42
N GLU A 6 -1.28 -26.79 1.35
CA GLU A 6 -0.01 -26.09 1.42
C GLU A 6 -0.27 -24.72 2.06
N THR A 7 0.42 -24.42 3.15
CA THR A 7 0.32 -23.11 3.80
C THR A 7 1.08 -22.09 2.98
N PHE A 8 0.37 -21.46 2.03
CA PHE A 8 0.90 -20.35 1.25
C PHE A 8 1.08 -19.10 2.11
N THR A 9 2.05 -18.28 1.73
CA THR A 9 2.21 -16.93 2.24
C THR A 9 1.72 -15.91 1.23
N MET A 10 1.25 -14.76 1.70
CA MET A 10 0.73 -13.67 0.86
C MET A 10 1.20 -12.33 1.41
N GLY A 11 1.49 -11.39 0.52
CA GLY A 11 1.60 -9.96 0.81
C GLY A 11 0.71 -9.20 -0.16
N VAL A 12 0.27 -8.00 0.23
CA VAL A 12 -0.57 -7.11 -0.57
C VAL A 12 0.11 -5.76 -0.67
N GLU A 13 0.13 -5.22 -1.88
CA GLU A 13 0.53 -3.86 -2.21
C GLU A 13 -0.72 -3.09 -2.65
N GLU A 14 -0.88 -1.88 -2.12
CA GLU A 14 -1.99 -0.98 -2.42
C GLU A 14 -1.44 0.34 -2.93
N GLU A 15 -1.69 0.63 -4.20
CA GLU A 15 -1.30 1.88 -4.84
C GLU A 15 -2.42 2.92 -4.78
N TYR A 16 -2.13 4.06 -4.16
CA TYR A 16 -3.05 5.17 -3.97
C TYR A 16 -2.75 6.29 -4.96
N GLN A 17 -3.77 6.79 -5.64
CA GLN A 17 -3.65 7.96 -6.51
C GLN A 17 -3.71 9.25 -5.70
N ILE A 18 -2.79 10.17 -5.99
CA ILE A 18 -2.77 11.52 -5.44
C ILE A 18 -3.61 12.41 -6.34
N ILE A 19 -4.65 12.99 -5.75
CA ILE A 19 -5.58 13.87 -6.47
C ILE A 19 -5.57 15.29 -5.91
N GLN A 20 -5.85 16.26 -6.78
CA GLN A 20 -6.18 17.62 -6.36
C GLN A 20 -7.64 17.68 -5.87
N PRO A 21 -7.89 18.15 -4.64
CA PRO A 21 -9.26 18.36 -4.16
C PRO A 21 -10.02 19.34 -5.06
N GLY A 22 -11.29 19.05 -5.34
CA GLY A 22 -12.16 19.90 -6.15
C GLY A 22 -12.13 19.61 -7.65
N THR A 23 -10.95 19.32 -8.23
CA THR A 23 -10.84 18.94 -9.66
C THR A 23 -10.77 17.43 -9.86
N TYR A 24 -10.29 16.67 -8.87
CA TYR A 24 -10.01 15.23 -8.95
C TYR A 24 -8.96 14.84 -10.00
N GLU A 25 -8.20 15.81 -10.49
CA GLU A 25 -7.08 15.55 -11.40
C GLU A 25 -5.91 14.92 -10.63
N LEU A 26 -5.15 14.07 -11.32
CA LEU A 26 -3.93 13.49 -10.77
C LEU A 26 -2.88 14.57 -10.53
N SER A 27 -2.22 14.50 -9.37
CA SER A 27 -1.17 15.44 -8.98
C SER A 27 0.15 14.72 -8.76
N SER A 28 1.21 15.16 -9.45
CA SER A 28 2.57 14.64 -9.32
C SER A 28 3.29 15.12 -8.05
N SER A 29 2.67 14.93 -6.89
CA SER A 29 3.09 15.48 -5.60
C SER A 29 3.51 14.41 -4.58
N SER A 30 3.94 13.22 -5.04
CA SER A 30 4.34 12.10 -4.15
C SER A 30 5.42 12.49 -3.15
N SER A 31 6.46 13.20 -3.57
CA SER A 31 7.56 13.65 -2.70
C SER A 31 7.09 14.57 -1.57
N ALA A 32 6.08 15.41 -1.83
CA ALA A 32 5.52 16.32 -0.83
C ALA A 32 4.62 15.60 0.18
N LEU A 33 3.88 14.56 -0.25
CA LEU A 33 2.95 13.81 0.61
C LEU A 33 3.60 12.66 1.36
N LEU A 34 4.70 12.09 0.83
CA LEU A 34 5.38 10.94 1.41
C LEU A 34 5.72 11.13 2.90
N PRO A 35 6.28 12.25 3.38
CA PRO A 35 6.57 12.43 4.81
C PRO A 35 5.31 12.40 5.68
N THR A 36 4.17 12.83 5.14
CA THR A 36 2.89 12.78 5.85
C THR A 36 2.36 11.35 5.93
N ALA A 37 2.45 10.61 4.83
CA ALA A 37 2.08 9.19 4.81
C ALA A 37 2.98 8.35 5.74
N GLN A 38 4.29 8.61 5.73
CA GLN A 38 5.26 7.93 6.60
C GLN A 38 5.01 8.19 8.09
N ARG A 39 4.49 9.36 8.48
CA ARG A 39 4.07 9.60 9.87
C ARG A 39 2.92 8.68 10.31
N ALA A 40 2.06 8.27 9.39
CA ALA A 40 0.92 7.39 9.68
C ALA A 40 1.26 5.91 9.55
N LEU A 41 2.01 5.54 8.51
CA LEU A 41 2.25 4.14 8.11
C LEU A 41 3.69 3.66 8.34
N GLY A 42 4.60 4.55 8.71
CA GLY A 42 6.03 4.24 8.89
C GLY A 42 6.70 3.83 7.59
N GLU A 43 7.51 2.78 7.64
CA GLU A 43 8.24 2.25 6.48
C GLU A 43 7.37 1.42 5.53
N LYS A 44 6.08 1.23 5.85
CA LYS A 44 5.14 0.47 5.00
C LYS A 44 4.65 1.27 3.80
N VAL A 45 5.03 2.55 3.67
CA VAL A 45 4.63 3.40 2.55
C VAL A 45 5.85 3.92 1.81
N GLN A 46 5.79 3.86 0.50
CA GLN A 46 6.89 4.22 -0.40
C GLN A 46 6.40 5.00 -1.62
N PRO A 47 7.28 5.78 -2.27
CA PRO A 47 6.96 6.35 -3.57
C PRO A 47 6.85 5.25 -4.63
N GLU A 48 5.92 5.41 -5.56
CA GLU A 48 5.77 4.54 -6.73
C GLU A 48 6.46 5.14 -7.96
N LEU A 49 6.59 4.36 -9.05
CA LEU A 49 7.15 4.84 -10.31
C LEU A 49 6.41 6.09 -10.82
N GLN A 50 5.09 6.13 -10.65
CA GLN A 50 4.31 7.29 -11.04
C GLN A 50 4.29 8.34 -9.94
N LEU A 51 4.66 9.58 -10.30
CA LEU A 51 4.76 10.67 -9.32
C LEU A 51 3.42 11.10 -8.72
N SER A 52 2.31 10.64 -9.30
CA SER A 52 0.95 10.79 -8.79
C SER A 52 0.47 9.63 -7.94
N GLN A 53 1.38 8.77 -7.46
CA GLN A 53 1.04 7.62 -6.64
C GLN A 53 1.93 7.51 -5.40
N LEU A 54 1.38 6.87 -4.36
CA LEU A 54 2.10 6.31 -3.23
C LEU A 54 1.63 4.86 -3.06
N GLU A 55 2.53 3.96 -2.68
CA GLU A 55 2.21 2.56 -2.44
C GLU A 55 2.33 2.26 -0.94
N ALA A 56 1.36 1.51 -0.40
CA ALA A 56 1.45 0.88 0.91
C ALA A 56 1.53 -0.64 0.79
N ALA A 57 2.44 -1.28 1.52
CA ALA A 57 2.66 -2.72 1.46
C ALA A 57 2.49 -3.41 2.82
N THR A 58 1.88 -4.59 2.83
CA THR A 58 1.82 -5.46 4.01
C THR A 58 3.08 -6.31 4.12
N PRO A 59 3.47 -6.76 5.32
CA PRO A 59 4.45 -7.83 5.43
C PRO A 59 3.90 -9.14 4.83
N VAL A 60 4.80 -10.10 4.62
CA VAL A 60 4.43 -11.45 4.23
C VAL A 60 3.66 -12.13 5.37
N CYS A 61 2.41 -12.48 5.11
CA CYS A 61 1.46 -13.04 6.06
C CYS A 61 1.10 -14.49 5.72
N ARG A 62 0.70 -15.26 6.74
CA ARG A 62 0.18 -16.64 6.61
C ARG A 62 -1.35 -16.73 6.70
N SER A 63 -2.02 -15.60 6.89
CA SER A 63 -3.48 -15.50 6.99
C SER A 63 -3.96 -14.11 6.61
N LEU A 64 -5.24 -14.01 6.21
CA LEU A 64 -5.87 -12.73 5.89
C LEU A 64 -5.90 -11.76 7.07
N ARG A 65 -6.00 -12.26 8.31
CA ARG A 65 -6.02 -11.42 9.52
C ARG A 65 -4.76 -10.55 9.65
N CYS A 66 -3.61 -11.07 9.26
CA CYS A 66 -2.35 -10.34 9.32
C CYS A 66 -2.25 -9.24 8.25
N LEU A 67 -3.03 -9.31 7.17
CA LEU A 67 -3.06 -8.29 6.11
C LEU A 67 -3.80 -7.01 6.53
N MET A 68 -4.73 -7.10 7.48
CA MET A 68 -5.58 -5.97 7.92
C MET A 68 -4.83 -4.94 8.80
N ILE A 69 -3.53 -4.76 8.61
CA ILE A 69 -2.71 -3.80 9.36
C ILE A 69 -2.56 -2.44 8.67
N LEU A 70 -3.08 -2.31 7.45
CA LEU A 70 -3.10 -1.08 6.65
C LEU A 70 -4.45 -0.35 6.71
N LEU A 71 -5.48 -0.96 7.33
CA LEU A 71 -6.84 -0.44 7.52
C LEU A 71 -7.19 -0.41 9.01
#